data_AF-A0AAU5RW23-F1
#
_entry.id   AF-A0AAU5RW23-F1
#
_cell.length_a   1.000
_cell.length_b   1.000
_cell.length_c   1.000
_cell.angle_alpha   90.00
_cell.angle_beta   90.00
_cell.angle_gamma   90.00
#
_symmetry.space_group_name_H-M   'P 1'
#
loop_
_entity.id
_entity.type
_entity.pdbx_description
1 polymer ?
#
loop_
_entity_poly.entity_id
_entity_poly.type
_entity_poly.pdbx_seq_one_letter_code
_entity_poly.pdbx_strand_id
1 'polypeptide(L)'
;MKTLHRLAVLVDSCLLPSVNGGGSALPEWILRGLERGTPGAAVHAYEPAAARAAADAVRAALPDALTAHCGPVDAAVGGGAAAAASMATGANLHLGVRPGARPGETRTFVTDLQTHGVAAALGPFTGAGNLLPFAEGTAAGVRAISAAVPAALHSHAITGVLRGELGYTGVVLSDTLDAPSIVDGWGVPGAAVLAWIAGVDLIRLGPASGPGVRDAIHAATARAVSDGDLPLSRLEEAAERVARLRRWASNPLAQPCGA
;
A
#
# COMPACT_ATOMS: atom_id res chain seq x y z
N MET A 1 8.05 19.11 21.92
CA MET A 1 8.62 19.26 20.55
C MET A 1 9.17 17.95 19.98
N LYS A 2 10.05 17.21 20.68
CA LYS A 2 10.60 15.93 20.17
C LYS A 2 9.53 14.86 19.87
N THR A 3 8.51 14.72 20.71
CA THR A 3 7.43 13.72 20.54
C THR A 3 6.52 14.00 19.36
N LEU A 4 6.12 15.26 19.15
CA LEU A 4 5.28 15.65 18.00
C LEU A 4 6.03 15.50 16.67
N HIS A 5 7.32 15.86 16.65
CA HIS A 5 8.16 15.63 15.47
C HIS A 5 8.30 14.14 15.15
N ARG A 6 8.54 13.31 16.19
CA ARG A 6 8.61 11.85 16.05
C ARG A 6 7.31 11.25 15.50
N LEU A 7 6.17 11.66 16.05
CA LEU A 7 4.87 11.22 15.56
C LEU A 7 4.67 11.58 14.09
N ALA A 8 5.00 12.81 13.69
CA ALA A 8 4.86 13.24 12.32
C ALA A 8 5.68 12.37 11.34
N VAL A 9 6.93 12.06 11.70
CA VAL A 9 7.79 11.18 10.89
C VAL A 9 7.18 9.78 10.77
N LEU A 10 6.65 9.23 11.86
CA LEU A 10 6.03 7.91 11.85
C LEU A 10 4.76 7.87 10.98
N VAL A 11 3.92 8.90 11.08
CA VAL A 11 2.73 9.06 10.24
C VAL A 11 3.14 9.10 8.77
N ASP A 12 4.06 10.00 8.39
CA ASP A 12 4.51 10.14 7.00
C ASP A 12 5.11 8.82 6.47
N SER A 13 5.88 8.10 7.30
CA SER A 13 6.46 6.79 6.94
C SER A 13 5.43 5.70 6.63
N CYS A 14 4.17 5.91 7.03
CA CYS A 14 3.07 4.97 6.85
C CYS A 14 2.04 5.42 5.81
N LEU A 15 2.30 6.51 5.07
CA LEU A 15 1.41 7.02 4.02
C LEU A 15 1.98 6.79 2.62
N LEU A 16 1.16 6.25 1.73
CA LEU A 16 1.47 6.06 0.31
C LEU A 16 0.55 6.97 -0.54
N PRO A 17 0.99 8.21 -0.84
CA PRO A 17 0.18 9.14 -1.62
C PRO A 17 0.07 8.74 -3.09
N SER A 18 -1.02 9.11 -3.75
CA SER A 18 -1.21 8.85 -5.19
C SER A 18 -0.78 10.03 -6.06
N VAL A 19 -0.18 9.72 -7.21
CA VAL A 19 0.18 10.67 -8.27
C VAL A 19 -0.51 10.29 -9.57
N ASN A 20 -1.04 11.28 -10.28
CA ASN A 20 -1.59 11.08 -11.61
C ASN A 20 -0.46 11.08 -12.64
N GLY A 21 -0.39 10.08 -13.52
CA GLY A 21 0.72 9.95 -14.48
C GLY A 21 0.68 10.93 -15.66
N GLY A 22 -0.25 11.88 -15.71
CA GLY A 22 -0.42 12.77 -16.86
C GLY A 22 0.64 13.87 -17.02
N GLY A 23 1.60 14.00 -16.10
CA GLY A 23 2.63 15.06 -16.11
C GLY A 23 4.03 14.54 -15.83
N SER A 24 5.05 15.19 -16.40
CA SER A 24 6.47 14.86 -16.21
C SER A 24 7.05 15.35 -14.87
N ALA A 25 6.32 16.20 -14.15
CA ALA A 25 6.73 16.76 -12.86
C ALA A 25 5.79 16.29 -11.74
N LEU A 26 6.38 15.87 -10.62
CA LEU A 26 5.61 15.53 -9.42
C LEU A 26 5.00 16.78 -8.79
N PRO A 27 3.76 16.70 -8.29
CA PRO A 27 3.18 17.75 -7.48
C PRO A 27 4.06 18.08 -6.27
N GLU A 28 4.16 19.35 -5.89
CA GLU A 28 5.01 19.82 -4.78
C GLU A 28 4.71 19.08 -3.46
N TRP A 29 3.44 18.81 -3.18
CA TRP A 29 3.03 18.12 -1.96
C TRP A 29 3.53 16.66 -1.88
N ILE A 30 3.75 16.01 -3.03
CA ILE A 30 4.35 14.67 -3.10
C ILE A 30 5.84 14.77 -2.79
N LEU A 31 6.55 15.70 -3.44
CA LEU A 31 7.97 15.93 -3.19
C LEU A 31 8.23 16.22 -1.72
N ARG A 32 7.44 17.12 -1.12
CA ARG A 32 7.50 17.41 0.32
C ARG A 32 7.18 16.19 1.17
N GLY A 33 6.27 15.31 0.73
CA GLY A 33 5.99 14.05 1.41
C GLY A 33 7.22 13.12 1.41
N LEU A 34 7.85 12.94 0.25
CA LEU A 34 9.05 12.11 0.09
C LEU A 34 10.20 12.64 0.97
N GLU A 35 10.42 13.95 0.99
CA GLU A 35 11.40 14.61 1.88
C GLU A 35 11.11 14.40 3.38
N ARG A 36 9.83 14.30 3.75
CA ARG A 36 9.38 14.13 5.13
C ARG A 36 9.30 12.67 5.57
N GLY A 37 9.57 11.73 4.67
CA GLY A 37 9.72 10.32 4.99
C GLY A 37 8.65 9.39 4.42
N THR A 38 7.74 9.86 3.57
CA THR A 38 6.84 8.92 2.88
C THR A 38 7.66 7.91 2.06
N PRO A 39 7.36 6.61 2.12
CA PRO A 39 8.18 5.56 1.53
C PRO A 39 8.14 5.52 -0.01
N GLY A 40 7.26 6.28 -0.64
CA GLY A 40 7.09 6.30 -2.09
C GLY A 40 5.73 6.87 -2.50
N ALA A 41 5.24 6.48 -3.67
CA ALA A 41 3.94 6.91 -4.18
C ALA A 41 3.24 5.83 -5.01
N ALA A 42 1.91 5.89 -5.03
CA ALA A 42 1.07 5.11 -5.93
C ALA A 42 0.86 5.88 -7.25
N VAL A 43 1.21 5.28 -8.38
CA VAL A 43 1.02 5.86 -9.70
C VAL A 43 -0.33 5.45 -10.24
N HIS A 44 -1.20 6.45 -10.45
CA HIS A 44 -2.49 6.31 -11.09
C HIS A 44 -2.42 6.81 -12.54
N ALA A 45 -2.22 5.88 -13.47
CA ALA A 45 -2.07 6.17 -14.89
C ALA A 45 -2.60 5.00 -15.72
N TYR A 46 -3.40 5.31 -16.74
CA TYR A 46 -3.95 4.30 -17.66
C TYR A 46 -3.01 4.00 -18.82
N GLU A 47 -2.12 4.93 -19.15
CA GLU A 47 -1.16 4.81 -20.25
C GLU A 47 0.21 4.36 -19.69
N PRO A 48 0.82 3.27 -20.21
CA PRO A 48 2.07 2.72 -19.67
C PRO A 48 3.27 3.66 -19.66
N ALA A 49 3.46 4.50 -20.69
CA ALA A 49 4.59 5.42 -20.74
C ALA A 49 4.42 6.58 -19.73
N ALA A 50 3.19 7.08 -19.57
CA ALA A 50 2.82 8.05 -18.54
C ALA A 50 3.04 7.48 -17.12
N ALA A 51 2.66 6.21 -16.91
CA ALA A 51 2.93 5.50 -15.66
C ALA A 51 4.45 5.40 -15.38
N ARG A 52 5.23 5.06 -16.42
CA ARG A 52 6.68 4.96 -16.32
C ARG A 52 7.34 6.30 -15.98
N ALA A 53 6.96 7.36 -16.67
CA ALA A 53 7.49 8.70 -16.42
C ALA A 53 7.24 9.14 -14.97
N ALA A 54 6.04 8.90 -14.43
CA ALA A 54 5.73 9.21 -13.04
C ALA A 54 6.55 8.37 -12.05
N ALA A 55 6.70 7.07 -12.30
CA ALA A 55 7.52 6.21 -11.45
C ALA A 55 9.00 6.62 -11.46
N ASP A 56 9.53 7.02 -12.62
CA ASP A 56 10.90 7.50 -12.76
C ASP A 56 11.08 8.86 -12.06
N ALA A 57 10.08 9.75 -12.11
CA ALA A 57 10.11 11.01 -11.35
C ALA A 57 10.10 10.77 -9.82
N VAL A 58 9.33 9.78 -9.33
CA VAL A 58 9.34 9.38 -7.91
C VAL A 58 10.71 8.87 -7.49
N ARG A 59 11.34 8.00 -8.31
CA ARG A 59 12.69 7.50 -8.02
C ARG A 59 13.79 8.54 -8.20
N ALA A 60 13.61 9.53 -9.07
CA ALA A 60 14.54 10.64 -9.17
C ALA A 60 14.56 11.49 -7.89
N ALA A 61 13.39 11.66 -7.24
CA ALA A 61 13.28 12.34 -5.95
C ALA A 61 13.73 11.45 -4.77
N LEU A 62 13.48 10.15 -4.85
CA LEU A 62 13.80 9.18 -3.79
C LEU A 62 14.22 7.83 -4.42
N PRO A 63 15.53 7.57 -4.60
CA PRO A 63 16.02 6.44 -5.39
C PRO A 63 15.51 5.06 -5.00
N ASP A 64 15.28 4.84 -3.71
CA ASP A 64 14.78 3.60 -3.13
C ASP A 64 13.27 3.63 -2.83
N ALA A 65 12.52 4.53 -3.45
CA ALA A 65 11.08 4.66 -3.25
C ALA A 65 10.28 3.43 -3.69
N LEU A 66 9.17 3.19 -2.98
CA LEU A 66 8.09 2.35 -3.45
C LEU A 66 7.31 3.06 -4.57
N THR A 67 7.28 2.49 -5.76
CA THR A 67 6.46 2.92 -6.89
C THR A 67 5.37 1.90 -7.11
N ALA A 68 4.18 2.23 -6.65
CA ALA A 68 3.07 1.29 -6.59
C ALA A 68 2.10 1.53 -7.75
N HIS A 69 1.74 0.50 -8.52
CA HIS A 69 0.83 0.68 -9.67
C HIS A 69 -0.44 -0.14 -9.50
N CYS A 70 -1.59 0.46 -9.82
CA CYS A 70 -2.76 -0.30 -10.22
C CYS A 70 -2.43 -0.98 -11.55
N GLY A 71 -2.42 -2.32 -11.57
CA GLY A 71 -2.04 -3.09 -12.76
C GLY A 71 -2.85 -2.75 -14.02
N PRO A 72 -2.43 -3.25 -15.20
CA PRO A 72 -3.13 -3.01 -16.45
C PRO A 72 -4.61 -3.44 -16.37
N VAL A 73 -5.47 -2.71 -17.09
CA VAL A 73 -6.93 -2.84 -17.05
C VAL A 73 -7.43 -4.14 -17.71
N ASP A 74 -6.57 -4.92 -18.37
CA ASP A 74 -6.98 -6.15 -19.07
C ASP A 74 -7.14 -7.35 -18.15
N ALA A 75 -8.40 -7.71 -17.90
CA ALA A 75 -8.82 -8.88 -17.10
C ALA A 75 -8.46 -10.25 -17.72
N ALA A 76 -7.92 -10.26 -18.96
CA ALA A 76 -7.63 -11.47 -19.73
C ALA A 76 -6.21 -12.02 -19.52
N VAL A 77 -5.32 -11.28 -18.85
CA VAL A 77 -3.90 -11.63 -18.75
C VAL A 77 -3.63 -12.46 -17.49
N GLY A 78 -3.03 -13.63 -17.64
CA GLY A 78 -2.60 -14.48 -16.52
C GLY A 78 -1.57 -13.77 -15.61
N GLY A 79 -1.43 -14.23 -14.36
CA GLY A 79 -0.71 -13.50 -13.31
C GLY A 79 0.74 -13.11 -13.63
N GLY A 80 1.54 -13.98 -14.26
CA GLY A 80 2.92 -13.65 -14.63
C GLY A 80 3.05 -12.51 -15.65
N ALA A 81 2.17 -12.46 -16.66
CA ALA A 81 2.20 -11.43 -17.68
C ALA A 81 1.66 -10.07 -17.16
N ALA A 82 0.73 -10.08 -16.19
CA ALA A 82 0.31 -8.86 -15.48
C ALA A 82 1.42 -8.26 -14.60
N ALA A 83 2.29 -9.11 -14.05
CA ALA A 83 3.48 -8.70 -13.29
C ALA A 83 4.50 -7.99 -14.19
N ALA A 84 4.88 -8.62 -15.30
CA ALA A 84 5.83 -8.07 -16.25
C ALA A 84 5.36 -6.73 -16.84
N ALA A 85 4.07 -6.62 -17.15
CA ALA A 85 3.47 -5.36 -17.61
C ALA A 85 3.54 -4.27 -16.54
N SER A 86 3.30 -4.60 -15.27
CA SER A 86 3.43 -3.64 -14.15
C SER A 86 4.88 -3.22 -13.93
N MET A 87 5.85 -4.11 -14.11
CA MET A 87 7.27 -3.74 -14.02
C MET A 87 7.72 -2.85 -15.18
N ALA A 88 7.19 -3.07 -16.39
CA ALA A 88 7.49 -2.24 -17.54
C ALA A 88 7.09 -0.78 -17.30
N THR A 89 6.02 -0.53 -16.54
CA THR A 89 5.61 0.82 -16.09
C THR A 89 6.43 1.35 -14.91
N GLY A 90 7.45 0.61 -14.46
CA GLY A 90 8.30 1.02 -13.36
C GLY A 90 7.71 0.72 -11.97
N ALA A 91 6.73 -0.19 -11.85
CA ALA A 91 6.28 -0.62 -10.53
C ALA A 91 7.33 -1.48 -9.83
N ASN A 92 7.56 -1.21 -8.55
CA ASN A 92 8.22 -2.15 -7.64
C ASN A 92 7.32 -2.51 -6.46
N LEU A 93 6.02 -2.18 -6.54
CA LEU A 93 4.96 -2.61 -5.63
C LEU A 93 3.66 -2.77 -6.45
N HIS A 94 3.00 -3.91 -6.39
CA HIS A 94 1.78 -4.15 -7.16
C HIS A 94 0.52 -3.86 -6.33
N LEU A 95 -0.41 -3.05 -6.83
CA LEU A 95 -1.65 -2.70 -6.11
C LEU A 95 -2.88 -3.48 -6.59
N GLY A 96 -2.69 -4.51 -7.40
CA GLY A 96 -3.76 -5.24 -8.07
C GLY A 96 -4.40 -6.34 -7.24
N VAL A 97 -5.57 -6.04 -6.69
CA VAL A 97 -6.62 -7.02 -6.40
C VAL A 97 -7.74 -6.77 -7.39
N ARG A 98 -8.14 -7.79 -8.17
CA ARG A 98 -9.45 -7.76 -8.84
C ARG A 98 -10.32 -8.88 -8.29
N PRO A 99 -11.48 -8.55 -7.68
CA PRO A 99 -12.55 -9.52 -7.54
C PRO A 99 -12.83 -10.11 -8.92
N GLY A 100 -12.86 -11.43 -9.05
CA GLY A 100 -13.49 -12.04 -10.21
C GLY A 100 -14.97 -11.62 -10.29
N ALA A 101 -15.59 -11.82 -11.45
CA ALA A 101 -16.99 -11.45 -11.65
C ALA A 101 -17.95 -12.23 -10.74
N ARG A 102 -17.49 -13.35 -10.13
CA ARG A 102 -18.27 -14.20 -9.23
C ARG A 102 -17.67 -14.26 -7.81
N PRO A 103 -18.50 -14.40 -6.77
CA PRO A 103 -18.04 -14.74 -5.42
C PRO A 103 -17.14 -15.99 -5.45
N GLY A 104 -15.92 -15.87 -4.95
CA GLY A 104 -14.93 -16.96 -4.95
C GLY A 104 -13.98 -17.01 -6.15
N GLU A 105 -14.20 -16.20 -7.20
CA GLU A 105 -13.25 -16.05 -8.32
C GLU A 105 -12.16 -15.01 -8.07
N THR A 106 -12.01 -14.58 -6.82
CA THR A 106 -10.86 -13.80 -6.40
C THR A 106 -9.60 -14.58 -6.69
N ARG A 107 -8.86 -14.16 -7.72
CA ARG A 107 -7.54 -14.71 -7.99
C ARG A 107 -6.54 -13.96 -7.14
N THR A 108 -5.91 -14.67 -6.20
CA THR A 108 -4.63 -14.26 -5.63
C THR A 108 -3.66 -14.12 -6.80
N PHE A 109 -3.34 -12.91 -7.20
CA PHE A 109 -2.28 -12.70 -8.17
C PHE A 109 -0.94 -12.84 -7.45
N VAL A 110 -0.56 -14.07 -7.06
CA VAL A 110 0.83 -14.37 -6.69
C VAL A 110 1.64 -14.25 -7.97
N THR A 111 2.00 -13.02 -8.31
CA THR A 111 2.89 -12.74 -9.42
C THR A 111 4.29 -13.18 -9.02
N ASP A 112 4.96 -13.91 -9.89
CA ASP A 112 6.33 -14.39 -9.71
C ASP A 112 7.33 -13.22 -9.74
N LEU A 113 7.32 -12.45 -8.65
CA LEU A 113 8.23 -11.34 -8.39
C LEU A 113 9.46 -11.81 -7.61
N GLN A 114 9.70 -13.13 -7.57
CA GLN A 114 10.93 -13.72 -7.05
C GLN A 114 12.16 -13.29 -7.86
N THR A 115 11.96 -12.89 -9.12
CA THR A 115 13.03 -12.41 -9.98
C THR A 115 13.43 -10.97 -9.65
N HIS A 116 12.51 -9.97 -9.60
CA HIS A 116 12.91 -8.55 -9.44
C HIS A 116 11.83 -7.56 -8.91
N GLY A 117 11.25 -7.76 -7.72
CA GLY A 117 10.67 -6.64 -6.93
C GLY A 117 9.16 -6.69 -6.62
N VAL A 118 8.87 -7.00 -5.35
CA VAL A 118 7.60 -6.95 -4.57
C VAL A 118 6.32 -7.52 -5.18
N ALA A 119 6.10 -8.80 -4.85
CA ALA A 119 4.77 -9.38 -4.73
C ALA A 119 3.93 -8.59 -3.73
N ALA A 120 2.89 -7.95 -4.26
CA ALA A 120 1.68 -7.64 -3.51
C ALA A 120 0.49 -8.25 -4.25
N ALA A 121 -0.16 -9.19 -3.57
CA ALA A 121 -1.26 -9.99 -4.08
C ALA A 121 -2.29 -10.07 -2.96
N LEU A 122 -3.54 -9.70 -3.21
CA LEU A 122 -4.64 -10.03 -2.30
C LEU A 122 -6.01 -10.04 -2.97
N GLY A 123 -7.03 -10.43 -2.19
CA GLY A 123 -8.41 -10.61 -2.58
C GLY A 123 -9.40 -9.69 -1.85
N PRO A 124 -10.66 -9.53 -2.31
CA PRO A 124 -11.68 -8.85 -1.54
C PRO A 124 -12.06 -9.67 -0.32
N PHE A 125 -12.24 -8.97 0.78
CA PHE A 125 -12.74 -9.50 2.04
C PHE A 125 -14.03 -8.76 2.35
N THR A 126 -15.16 -9.36 2.01
CA THR A 126 -16.50 -8.80 2.28
C THR A 126 -17.04 -9.21 3.66
N GLY A 127 -16.18 -9.69 4.57
CA GLY A 127 -16.61 -10.19 5.88
C GLY A 127 -17.35 -11.54 5.85
N ALA A 128 -17.50 -12.16 4.67
CA ALA A 128 -18.14 -13.46 4.47
C ALA A 128 -17.43 -14.36 3.42
N GLY A 129 -16.14 -14.10 3.12
CA GLY A 129 -15.40 -14.73 2.01
C GLY A 129 -14.13 -15.49 2.42
N ASN A 130 -13.67 -16.37 1.53
CA ASN A 130 -12.57 -17.33 1.70
C ASN A 130 -11.22 -16.65 2.07
N LEU A 131 -10.59 -17.10 3.16
CA LEU A 131 -9.26 -16.68 3.63
C LEU A 131 -8.10 -17.20 2.78
N LEU A 132 -8.40 -18.09 1.83
CA LEU A 132 -7.43 -18.76 0.97
C LEU A 132 -6.40 -17.81 0.34
N PRO A 133 -6.74 -16.60 -0.17
CA PRO A 133 -5.73 -15.70 -0.73
C PRO A 133 -4.67 -15.22 0.26
N PHE A 134 -5.04 -15.02 1.53
CA PHE A 134 -4.08 -14.64 2.57
C PHE A 134 -3.21 -15.83 2.99
N ALA A 135 -3.79 -17.02 3.09
CA ALA A 135 -3.06 -18.23 3.40
C ALA A 135 -2.06 -18.59 2.29
N GLU A 136 -2.48 -18.51 1.03
CA GLU A 136 -1.62 -18.69 -0.15
C GLU A 136 -0.51 -17.65 -0.21
N GLY A 137 -0.83 -16.37 -0.03
CA GLY A 137 0.17 -15.30 -0.03
C GLY A 137 1.19 -15.45 1.10
N THR A 138 0.73 -15.85 2.29
CA THR A 138 1.62 -16.12 3.43
C THR A 138 2.52 -17.33 3.15
N ALA A 139 1.96 -18.44 2.66
CA ALA A 139 2.71 -19.63 2.28
C ALA A 139 3.72 -19.36 1.15
N ALA A 140 3.38 -18.46 0.22
CA ALA A 140 4.25 -18.04 -0.88
C ALA A 140 5.31 -17.00 -0.48
N GLY A 141 5.32 -16.51 0.78
CA GLY A 141 6.31 -15.55 1.27
C GLY A 141 6.12 -14.12 0.72
N VAL A 142 4.88 -13.75 0.37
CA VAL A 142 4.54 -12.41 -0.14
C VAL A 142 4.90 -11.33 0.89
N ARG A 143 5.57 -10.26 0.44
CA ARG A 143 6.12 -9.22 1.34
C ARG A 143 5.13 -8.11 1.68
N ALA A 144 4.13 -7.88 0.83
CA ALA A 144 3.07 -6.92 1.08
C ALA A 144 1.70 -7.44 0.64
N ILE A 145 0.65 -7.06 1.34
CA ILE A 145 -0.69 -7.64 1.21
C ILE A 145 -1.71 -6.48 1.28
N SER A 146 -2.53 -6.29 0.24
CA SER A 146 -3.52 -5.19 0.18
C SER A 146 -4.89 -5.59 0.73
N ALA A 147 -5.31 -5.00 1.84
CA ALA A 147 -6.62 -5.19 2.45
C ALA A 147 -7.65 -4.21 1.88
N ALA A 148 -8.73 -4.73 1.32
CA ALA A 148 -9.88 -3.93 0.92
C ALA A 148 -10.69 -3.46 2.14
N VAL A 149 -11.41 -2.35 1.98
CA VAL A 149 -12.43 -1.96 2.94
C VAL A 149 -13.68 -2.84 2.74
N PRO A 150 -14.37 -3.26 3.83
CA PRO A 150 -14.22 -2.79 5.22
C PRO A 150 -13.17 -3.53 6.04
N ALA A 151 -12.60 -4.63 5.53
CA ALA A 151 -11.66 -5.44 6.29
C ALA A 151 -10.44 -4.67 6.81
N ALA A 152 -9.91 -3.73 6.02
CA ALA A 152 -8.82 -2.85 6.43
C ALA A 152 -9.12 -2.03 7.70
N LEU A 153 -10.38 -1.84 8.05
CA LEU A 153 -10.82 -1.08 9.23
C LEU A 153 -11.24 -1.98 10.41
N HIS A 154 -11.18 -3.30 10.25
CA HIS A 154 -11.64 -4.27 11.27
C HIS A 154 -10.46 -5.06 11.84
N SER A 155 -10.17 -4.87 13.13
CA SER A 155 -9.07 -5.55 13.84
C SER A 155 -9.18 -7.08 13.83
N HIS A 156 -10.39 -7.64 13.80
CA HIS A 156 -10.58 -9.08 13.70
C HIS A 156 -10.00 -9.65 12.40
N ALA A 157 -10.23 -8.99 11.26
CA ALA A 157 -9.73 -9.47 9.97
C ALA A 157 -8.20 -9.36 9.89
N ILE A 158 -7.64 -8.22 10.28
CA ILE A 158 -6.20 -7.96 10.11
C ILE A 158 -5.36 -8.52 11.26
N THR A 159 -5.68 -8.17 12.51
CA THR A 159 -4.90 -8.61 13.66
C THR A 159 -5.29 -10.01 14.12
N GLY A 160 -6.58 -10.31 14.22
CA GLY A 160 -7.07 -11.61 14.68
C GLY A 160 -6.72 -12.74 13.72
N VAL A 161 -7.14 -12.61 12.47
CA VAL A 161 -6.98 -13.68 11.48
C VAL A 161 -5.66 -13.59 10.73
N LEU A 162 -5.39 -12.48 10.03
CA LEU A 162 -4.21 -12.39 9.16
C LEU A 162 -2.88 -12.46 9.94
N ARG A 163 -2.73 -11.67 11.01
CA ARG A 163 -1.50 -11.68 11.81
C ARG A 163 -1.49 -12.79 12.86
N GLY A 164 -2.65 -13.09 13.46
CA GLY A 164 -2.79 -14.12 14.48
C GLY A 164 -2.83 -15.53 13.89
N GLU A 165 -3.98 -15.93 13.34
CA GLU A 165 -4.20 -17.30 12.85
C GLU A 165 -3.28 -17.68 11.68
N LEU A 166 -3.07 -16.77 10.73
CA LEU A 166 -2.26 -17.02 9.53
C LEU A 166 -0.77 -16.66 9.72
N GLY A 167 -0.41 -15.95 10.79
CA GLY A 167 0.98 -15.63 11.10
C GLY A 167 1.66 -14.67 10.12
N TYR A 168 0.91 -13.82 9.42
CA TYR A 168 1.48 -12.90 8.43
C TYR A 168 2.32 -11.79 9.06
N THR A 169 3.60 -11.72 8.68
CA THR A 169 4.59 -10.78 9.24
C THR A 169 5.03 -9.67 8.28
N GLY A 170 4.56 -9.71 7.04
CA GLY A 170 4.82 -8.69 6.02
C GLY A 170 4.01 -7.41 6.22
N VAL A 171 4.04 -6.54 5.21
CA VAL A 171 3.32 -5.26 5.21
C VAL A 171 1.87 -5.46 4.83
N VAL A 172 0.96 -4.95 5.65
CA VAL A 172 -0.46 -4.82 5.27
C VAL A 172 -0.67 -3.42 4.72
N LEU A 173 -1.13 -3.31 3.48
CA LEU A 173 -1.46 -2.08 2.78
C LEU A 173 -2.98 -1.91 2.74
N SER A 174 -3.52 -0.69 2.88
CA SER A 174 -4.94 -0.44 2.61
C SER A 174 -5.20 -0.24 1.11
N ASP A 175 -6.41 -0.58 0.65
CA ASP A 175 -6.93 0.05 -0.57
C ASP A 175 -7.17 1.56 -0.33
N THR A 176 -7.52 2.30 -1.39
CA THR A 176 -7.74 3.74 -1.34
C THR A 176 -8.87 4.10 -0.37
N LEU A 177 -8.56 4.92 0.63
CA LEU A 177 -9.51 5.34 1.66
C LEU A 177 -10.44 6.50 1.24
N ASP A 178 -10.29 7.03 0.02
CA ASP A 178 -11.11 8.11 -0.53
C ASP A 178 -12.36 7.63 -1.29
N ALA A 179 -12.70 6.34 -1.20
CA ALA A 179 -13.96 5.83 -1.70
C ALA A 179 -15.16 6.41 -0.92
N PRO A 180 -16.28 6.77 -1.56
CA PRO A 180 -17.41 7.44 -0.91
C PRO A 180 -17.94 6.72 0.33
N SER A 181 -18.01 5.39 0.29
CA SER A 181 -18.47 4.55 1.41
C SER A 181 -17.59 4.64 2.67
N ILE A 182 -16.33 5.06 2.54
CA ILE A 182 -15.43 5.35 3.67
C ILE A 182 -15.68 6.75 4.19
N VAL A 183 -15.71 7.69 3.24
CA VAL A 183 -15.75 9.13 3.50
C VAL A 183 -17.01 9.46 4.28
N ASP A 184 -18.15 8.88 3.89
CA ASP A 184 -19.45 9.11 4.53
C ASP A 184 -19.52 8.57 5.96
N GLY A 185 -18.74 7.54 6.29
CA GLY A 185 -18.74 6.92 7.62
C GLY A 185 -17.73 7.55 8.58
N TRP A 186 -16.49 7.75 8.12
CA TRP A 186 -15.34 8.04 9.00
C TRP A 186 -14.48 9.22 8.53
N GLY A 187 -14.67 9.67 7.29
CA GLY A 187 -13.70 10.50 6.59
C GLY A 187 -12.35 9.79 6.39
N VAL A 188 -11.52 10.32 5.50
CA VAL A 188 -10.17 9.76 5.26
C VAL A 188 -9.29 9.78 6.53
N PRO A 189 -9.26 10.86 7.35
CA PRO A 189 -8.45 10.88 8.56
C PRO A 189 -8.87 9.84 9.62
N GLY A 190 -10.17 9.70 9.85
CA GLY A 190 -10.70 8.71 10.80
C GLY A 190 -10.47 7.28 10.32
N ALA A 191 -10.70 7.03 9.02
CA ALA A 191 -10.41 5.74 8.41
C ALA A 191 -8.91 5.38 8.49
N ALA A 192 -8.02 6.36 8.37
CA ALA A 192 -6.58 6.12 8.50
C ALA A 192 -6.21 5.67 9.92
N VAL A 193 -6.74 6.36 10.94
CA VAL A 193 -6.56 5.97 12.35
C VAL A 193 -7.09 4.56 12.61
N LEU A 194 -8.30 4.25 12.14
CA LEU A 194 -8.88 2.92 12.27
C LEU A 194 -8.07 1.84 11.56
N ALA A 195 -7.53 2.13 10.38
CA ALA A 195 -6.69 1.19 9.65
C ALA A 195 -5.43 0.83 10.46
N TRP A 196 -4.77 1.82 11.06
CA TRP A 196 -3.62 1.56 11.94
C TRP A 196 -4.01 0.74 13.18
N ILE A 197 -5.14 1.07 13.83
CA ILE A 197 -5.69 0.31 14.97
C ILE A 197 -6.00 -1.13 14.55
N ALA A 198 -6.55 -1.34 13.34
CA ALA A 198 -6.85 -2.67 12.83
C ALA A 198 -5.58 -3.51 12.58
N GLY A 199 -4.45 -2.86 12.31
CA GLY A 199 -3.16 -3.51 12.06
C GLY A 199 -2.62 -3.30 10.65
N VAL A 200 -3.19 -2.37 9.87
CA VAL A 200 -2.64 -1.93 8.57
C VAL A 200 -1.35 -1.15 8.80
N ASP A 201 -0.32 -1.39 8.00
CA ASP A 201 0.98 -0.72 8.12
C ASP A 201 1.13 0.47 7.15
N LEU A 202 0.67 0.31 5.91
CA LEU A 202 0.79 1.33 4.86
C LEU A 202 -0.59 1.76 4.39
N ILE A 203 -0.86 3.06 4.40
CA ILE A 203 -2.17 3.60 4.02
C ILE A 203 -2.06 4.22 2.64
N ARG A 204 -2.85 3.73 1.70
CA ARG A 204 -2.93 4.29 0.36
C ARG A 204 -3.90 5.46 0.34
N LEU A 205 -3.40 6.65 0.00
CA LEU A 205 -4.23 7.83 -0.26
C LEU A 205 -4.54 7.89 -1.74
N GLY A 206 -5.82 7.87 -2.11
CA GLY A 206 -6.23 7.98 -3.50
C GLY A 206 -6.14 9.42 -4.03
N PRO A 207 -6.26 9.61 -5.35
CA PRO A 207 -6.08 10.91 -6.00
C PRO A 207 -7.14 11.94 -5.61
N ALA A 208 -8.30 11.52 -5.07
CA ALA A 208 -9.37 12.42 -4.65
C ALA A 208 -9.19 12.96 -3.23
N SER A 209 -8.20 12.45 -2.48
CA SER A 209 -7.96 12.84 -1.08
C SER A 209 -7.66 14.35 -0.91
N GLY A 210 -7.08 15.01 -1.93
CA GLY A 210 -6.79 16.45 -1.92
C GLY A 210 -5.59 16.86 -1.03
N PRO A 211 -5.10 18.11 -1.15
CA PRO A 211 -3.83 18.54 -0.52
C PRO A 211 -3.91 18.66 1.01
N GLY A 212 -5.10 18.86 1.60
CA GLY A 212 -5.29 19.00 3.04
C GLY A 212 -5.40 17.67 3.82
N VAL A 213 -5.53 16.54 3.12
CA VAL A 213 -5.78 15.24 3.77
C VAL A 213 -4.65 14.83 4.70
N ARG A 214 -3.41 15.13 4.31
CA ARG A 214 -2.23 14.76 5.08
C ARG A 214 -2.26 15.45 6.44
N ASP A 215 -2.45 16.77 6.46
CA ASP A 215 -2.47 17.53 7.71
C ASP A 215 -3.66 17.12 8.59
N ALA A 216 -4.80 16.77 7.97
CA ALA A 216 -5.96 16.23 8.68
C ALA A 216 -5.66 14.84 9.29
N ILE A 217 -4.96 13.95 8.58
CA ILE A 217 -4.49 12.67 9.12
C ILE A 217 -3.54 12.90 10.30
N HIS A 218 -2.55 13.78 10.16
CA HIS A 218 -1.62 14.11 11.26
C HIS A 218 -2.37 14.59 12.50
N ALA A 219 -3.36 15.47 12.34
CA ALA A 219 -4.18 15.97 13.44
C ALA A 219 -5.03 14.85 14.09
N ALA A 220 -5.67 14.01 13.28
CA ALA A 220 -6.46 12.87 13.76
C ALA A 220 -5.60 11.85 14.51
N THR A 221 -4.42 11.52 13.98
CA THR A 221 -3.47 10.62 14.64
C THR A 221 -2.95 11.20 15.95
N ALA A 222 -2.59 12.49 15.98
CA ALA A 222 -2.14 13.14 17.21
C ALA A 222 -3.22 13.09 18.30
N ARG A 223 -4.48 13.28 17.91
CA ARG A 223 -5.61 13.13 18.82
C ARG A 223 -5.75 11.69 19.33
N ALA A 224 -5.78 10.70 18.43
CA ALA A 224 -5.93 9.30 18.80
C ALA A 224 -4.78 8.77 19.69
N VAL A 225 -3.56 9.23 19.46
CA VAL A 225 -2.40 8.91 20.32
C VAL A 225 -2.53 9.58 21.69
N SER A 226 -2.99 10.84 21.73
CA SER A 226 -3.20 11.56 22.99
C SER A 226 -4.34 10.96 23.82
N ASP A 227 -5.39 10.46 23.17
CA ASP A 227 -6.55 9.87 23.82
C ASP A 227 -6.30 8.41 24.23
N GLY A 228 -5.24 7.77 23.70
CA GLY A 228 -4.83 6.41 24.03
C GLY A 228 -5.43 5.33 23.10
N ASP A 229 -6.25 5.73 22.13
CA ASP A 229 -6.89 4.82 21.17
C ASP A 229 -5.88 4.20 20.19
N LEU A 230 -4.84 4.95 19.83
CA LEU A 230 -3.76 4.47 18.95
C LEU A 230 -2.43 4.52 19.70
N PRO A 231 -1.86 3.38 20.13
CA PRO A 231 -0.55 3.39 20.77
C PRO A 231 0.53 3.80 19.77
N LEU A 232 1.46 4.66 20.19
CA LEU A 232 2.58 5.12 19.34
C LEU A 232 3.41 3.94 18.78
N SER A 233 3.57 2.88 19.58
CA SER A 233 4.27 1.66 19.18
C SER A 233 3.67 0.97 17.96
N ARG A 234 2.36 1.11 17.72
CA ARG A 234 1.71 0.57 16.52
C ARG A 234 2.22 1.26 15.25
N LEU A 235 2.43 2.57 15.30
CA LEU A 235 3.01 3.32 14.18
C LEU A 235 4.51 3.02 14.02
N GLU A 236 5.24 2.83 15.12
CA GLU A 236 6.66 2.41 15.08
C GLU A 236 6.81 1.05 14.38
N GLU A 237 5.98 0.09 14.75
CA GLU A 237 5.94 -1.25 14.15
C GLU A 237 5.59 -1.19 12.65
N ALA A 238 4.55 -0.42 12.30
CA ALA A 238 4.15 -0.19 10.91
C ALA A 238 5.29 0.41 10.08
N ALA A 239 5.89 1.50 10.56
CA ALA A 239 6.99 2.19 9.90
C ALA A 239 8.21 1.26 9.72
N GLU A 240 8.50 0.39 10.69
CA GLU A 240 9.58 -0.58 10.56
C GLU A 240 9.30 -1.63 9.46
N ARG A 241 8.08 -2.16 9.40
CA ARG A 241 7.68 -3.09 8.32
C ARG A 241 7.81 -2.44 6.95
N VAL A 242 7.31 -1.21 6.82
CA VAL A 242 7.35 -0.44 5.57
C VAL A 242 8.79 -0.15 5.17
N ALA A 243 9.65 0.22 6.11
CA ALA A 243 11.07 0.44 5.83
C ALA A 243 11.78 -0.84 5.36
N ARG A 244 11.46 -2.00 5.95
CA ARG A 244 11.98 -3.31 5.47
C ARG A 244 11.50 -3.61 4.05
N LEU A 245 10.21 -3.38 3.77
CA LEU A 245 9.64 -3.56 2.44
C LEU A 245 10.34 -2.67 1.41
N ARG A 246 10.49 -1.37 1.70
CA ARG A 246 11.16 -0.38 0.85
C ARG A 246 12.59 -0.79 0.51
N ARG A 247 13.41 -1.12 1.53
CA ARG A 247 14.80 -1.57 1.32
C ARG A 247 14.89 -2.82 0.46
N TRP A 248 13.96 -3.75 0.64
CA TRP A 248 13.93 -4.96 -0.15
C TRP A 248 13.47 -4.68 -1.60
N ALA A 249 12.48 -3.81 -1.79
CA ALA A 249 11.95 -3.40 -3.10
C ALA A 249 12.97 -2.61 -3.94
N SER A 250 13.84 -1.85 -3.27
CA SER A 250 14.88 -1.04 -3.91
C SER A 250 16.14 -1.84 -4.26
N ASN A 251 16.28 -3.06 -3.75
CA ASN A 251 17.45 -3.88 -4.02
C ASN A 251 17.17 -4.72 -5.27
N PRO A 252 17.88 -4.50 -6.40
CA PRO A 252 17.79 -5.41 -7.52
C PRO A 252 18.37 -6.74 -7.06
N LEU A 253 17.51 -7.73 -6.78
CA LEU A 253 17.97 -9.11 -6.68
C LEU A 253 18.73 -9.39 -7.99
N ALA A 254 19.91 -9.98 -7.91
CA ALA A 254 20.65 -10.40 -9.09
C ALA A 254 19.73 -11.24 -9.98
N GLN A 255 19.87 -11.09 -11.30
CA GLN A 255 19.21 -11.99 -12.26
C GLN A 255 19.34 -13.44 -11.79
N PRO A 256 18.30 -14.29 -11.93
CA PRO A 256 18.48 -15.70 -11.71
C PRO A 256 19.64 -16.11 -12.62
N CYS A 257 20.72 -16.60 -12.01
CA CYS A 257 21.82 -17.22 -12.76
C CYS A 257 21.15 -18.23 -13.69
N GLY A 258 21.31 -18.01 -15.00
CA GLY A 258 20.93 -19.02 -15.97
C GLY A 258 21.59 -20.34 -15.62
N ALA A 259 20.79 -21.40 -15.61
CA ALA A 259 21.18 -22.77 -15.84
C ALA A 259 19.94 -23.55 -16.28
#